data_AF-A0A0N5AZX9-F1
#
_entry.id   AF-A0A0N5AZX9-F1
#
_cell.length_a   1.000
_cell.length_b   1.000
_cell.length_c   1.000
_cell.angle_alpha   90.00
_cell.angle_beta   90.00
_cell.angle_gamma   90.00
#
_symmetry.space_group_name_H-M   'P 1'
#
loop_
_entity.id
_entity.type
_entity.pdbx_description
1 polymer ?
#
loop_
_entity_poly.entity_id
_entity_poly.type
_entity_poly.pdbx_seq_one_letter_code
_entity_poly.pdbx_strand_id
1 'polypeptide(L)'
;MEEIDEQLVTDIHRCPEKLFPQFLFGADTLKTVELLNRLILLSNGYEIVIDCLSCWQDVIGANYCLEPVAGELQQCNSDELLYQCLSLINQLLLFSPNAISKIRVQHELKGQ
;
A
#
# COMPACT_ATOMS: atom_id res chain seq x y z
N MET A 1 -2.08 -1.75 21.14
CA MET A 1 -2.22 -1.79 19.67
C MET A 1 -1.73 -0.44 19.17
N GLU A 2 -0.51 -0.36 18.61
CA GLU A 2 0.15 0.91 18.30
C GLU A 2 -0.64 1.71 17.25
N GLU A 3 -1.03 2.92 17.60
CA GLU A 3 -1.70 3.86 16.70
C GLU A 3 -0.68 4.37 15.67
N ILE A 4 -1.07 4.50 14.40
CA ILE A 4 -0.19 5.09 13.39
C ILE A 4 -0.10 6.58 13.70
N ASP A 5 1.03 7.06 14.20
CA ASP A 5 1.24 8.49 14.47
C ASP A 5 1.92 9.19 13.27
N GLU A 6 2.00 10.54 13.29
CA GLU A 6 2.66 11.30 12.22
C GLU A 6 4.18 11.07 12.15
N GLN A 7 4.80 10.70 13.28
CA GLN A 7 6.24 10.48 13.34
C GLN A 7 6.61 9.21 12.56
N LEU A 8 5.86 8.12 12.76
CA LEU A 8 6.01 6.87 12.05
C LEU A 8 5.86 7.06 10.53
N VAL A 9 4.83 7.78 10.10
CA VAL A 9 4.61 8.07 8.67
C VAL A 9 5.80 8.84 8.09
N THR A 10 6.30 9.84 8.81
CA THR A 10 7.45 10.65 8.38
C THR A 10 8.73 9.84 8.32
N ASP A 11 8.95 8.94 9.28
CA ASP A 11 10.15 8.12 9.33
C ASP A 11 10.15 7.09 8.20
N ILE A 12 9.02 6.40 7.97
CA ILE A 12 8.88 5.48 6.84
C ILE A 12 9.01 6.22 5.52
N HIS A 13 8.43 7.42 5.38
CA HIS A 13 8.59 8.26 4.19
C HIS A 13 10.07 8.56 3.87
N ARG A 14 10.91 8.77 4.90
CA ARG A 14 12.34 9.03 4.73
C ARG A 14 13.17 7.78 4.40
N CYS A 15 12.76 6.61 4.88
CA CYS A 15 13.54 5.38 4.74
C CYS A 15 12.63 4.12 4.64
N PRO A 16 11.86 3.99 3.55
CA PRO A 16 10.84 2.95 3.43
C PRO A 16 11.46 1.55 3.45
N GLU A 17 12.55 1.35 2.72
CA GLU A 17 13.26 0.06 2.60
C GLU A 17 13.68 -0.55 3.94
N LYS A 18 13.98 0.29 4.95
CA LYS A 18 14.42 -0.18 6.27
C LYS A 18 13.27 -0.31 7.25
N LEU A 19 12.34 0.65 7.24
CA LEU A 19 11.35 0.81 8.30
C LEU A 19 10.01 0.15 7.95
N PHE A 20 9.61 0.14 6.68
CA PHE A 20 8.38 -0.49 6.26
C PHE A 20 8.37 -2.01 6.53
N PRO A 21 9.42 -2.81 6.26
CA PRO A 21 9.42 -4.22 6.59
C PRO A 21 9.24 -4.47 8.10
N GLN A 22 9.89 -3.65 8.94
CA GLN A 22 9.77 -3.75 10.40
C GLN A 22 8.35 -3.49 10.87
N PHE A 23 7.70 -2.47 10.29
CA PHE A 23 6.30 -2.17 10.54
C PHE A 23 5.39 -3.31 10.07
N LEU A 24 5.61 -3.83 8.86
CA LEU A 24 4.80 -4.88 8.24
C LEU A 24 4.78 -6.17 9.08
N PHE A 25 5.91 -6.56 9.70
CA PHE A 25 5.94 -7.74 10.58
C PHE A 25 5.20 -7.54 11.92
N GLY A 26 4.96 -6.30 12.33
CA GLY A 26 4.28 -5.97 13.59
C GLY A 26 2.82 -5.50 13.43
N ALA A 27 2.40 -5.19 12.20
CA ALA A 27 1.10 -4.64 11.87
C ALA A 27 0.17 -5.70 11.25
N ASP A 28 -1.14 -5.50 11.40
CA ASP A 28 -2.13 -6.22 10.61
C ASP A 28 -2.32 -5.57 9.24
N THR A 29 -3.05 -6.24 8.35
CA THR A 29 -3.35 -5.75 7.01
C THR A 29 -4.01 -4.37 7.04
N LEU A 30 -4.96 -4.14 7.95
CA LEU A 30 -5.70 -2.88 8.04
C LEU A 30 -4.75 -1.71 8.29
N LYS A 31 -3.92 -1.80 9.33
CA LYS A 31 -2.92 -0.77 9.64
C LYS A 31 -1.89 -0.59 8.54
N THR A 32 -1.53 -1.67 7.86
CA THR A 32 -0.62 -1.60 6.71
C THR A 32 -1.22 -0.76 5.61
N VAL A 33 -2.48 -1.00 5.24
CA VAL A 33 -3.16 -0.22 4.20
C VAL A 33 -3.42 1.22 4.65
N GLU A 34 -3.78 1.46 5.91
CA GLU A 34 -3.92 2.81 6.48
C GLU A 34 -2.64 3.62 6.39
N LEU A 35 -1.49 3.01 6.73
CA LEU A 35 -0.18 3.64 6.60
C LEU A 35 0.09 4.04 5.14
N LEU A 36 -0.18 3.15 4.17
CA LEU A 36 0.02 3.43 2.75
C LEU A 36 -0.89 4.57 2.26
N ASN A 37 -2.16 4.59 2.69
CA ASN A 37 -3.10 5.69 2.41
C ASN A 37 -2.61 7.04 2.95
N ARG A 38 -1.81 7.06 4.02
CA ARG A 38 -1.19 8.28 4.55
C ARG A 38 0.09 8.66 3.80
N LEU A 39 0.92 7.68 3.46
CA LEU A 39 2.19 7.90 2.75
C LEU A 39 1.97 8.49 1.35
N ILE A 40 0.93 8.04 0.62
CA ILE A 40 0.69 8.49 -0.76
C ILE A 40 0.32 9.98 -0.86
N LEU A 41 -0.15 10.58 0.24
CA LEU A 41 -0.51 12.00 0.32
C LEU A 41 0.72 12.91 0.50
N LEU A 42 1.89 12.35 0.78
CA LEU A 42 3.14 13.10 0.92
C LEU A 42 3.81 13.35 -0.44
N SER A 43 4.82 14.22 -0.44
CA SER A 43 5.65 14.47 -1.63
C SER A 43 6.36 13.18 -2.07
N ASN A 44 6.30 12.84 -3.36
CA ASN A 44 6.79 11.56 -3.90
C ASN A 44 6.15 10.32 -3.21
N GLY A 45 4.95 10.49 -2.65
CA GLY A 45 4.25 9.44 -1.92
C GLY A 45 3.87 8.26 -2.81
N TYR A 46 3.63 8.50 -4.11
CA TYR A 46 3.36 7.43 -5.06
C TYR A 46 4.55 6.48 -5.19
N GLU A 47 5.77 6.98 -5.42
CA GLU A 47 6.96 6.12 -5.53
C GLU A 47 7.18 5.32 -4.25
N ILE A 48 7.07 5.98 -3.09
CA ILE A 48 7.27 5.35 -1.79
C ILE A 48 6.25 4.24 -1.54
N VAL A 49 4.98 4.46 -1.88
CA VAL A 49 3.95 3.42 -1.72
C VAL A 49 4.18 2.24 -2.66
N ILE A 50 4.66 2.46 -3.88
CA ILE A 50 5.05 1.37 -4.79
C ILE A 50 6.22 0.56 -4.21
N ASP A 51 7.22 1.22 -3.62
CA ASP A 51 8.35 0.53 -2.97
C ASP A 51 7.87 -0.31 -1.77
N CYS A 52 6.99 0.25 -0.94
CA CYS A 52 6.39 -0.47 0.19
C CYS A 52 5.54 -1.67 -0.29
N LEU A 53 4.71 -1.49 -1.32
CA LEU A 53 3.90 -2.58 -1.87
C LEU A 53 4.76 -3.69 -2.49
N SER A 54 5.86 -3.31 -3.16
CA SER A 54 6.83 -4.28 -3.70
C SER A 54 7.51 -5.06 -2.56
N CYS A 55 7.86 -4.39 -1.47
CA CYS A 55 8.35 -5.07 -0.27
C CYS A 55 7.31 -6.03 0.32
N TRP A 56 6.04 -5.62 0.39
CA TRP A 56 4.98 -6.49 0.89
C TRP A 56 4.79 -7.71 -0.02
N GLN A 57 4.79 -7.50 -1.34
CA GLN A 57 4.76 -8.57 -2.33
C GLN A 57 5.86 -9.60 -2.09
N ASP A 58 7.11 -9.15 -1.91
CA ASP A 58 8.25 -10.03 -1.68
C ASP A 58 8.10 -10.83 -0.38
N VAL A 59 7.58 -10.21 0.69
CA VAL A 59 7.37 -10.86 1.99
C VAL A 59 6.33 -11.98 1.90
N ILE A 60 5.26 -11.79 1.13
CA ILE A 60 4.21 -12.82 0.98
C ILE A 60 4.44 -13.77 -0.19
N GLY A 61 5.46 -13.52 -1.03
CA GLY A 61 5.74 -14.31 -2.23
C GLY A 61 4.68 -14.17 -3.33
N ALA A 62 4.08 -12.99 -3.45
CA ALA A 62 3.06 -12.71 -4.46
C ALA A 62 3.65 -12.47 -5.86
N ASN A 63 2.85 -12.73 -6.90
CA ASN A 63 3.25 -12.54 -8.29
C ASN A 63 3.07 -11.08 -8.75
N TYR A 64 2.11 -10.37 -8.16
CA TYR A 64 1.79 -8.99 -8.51
C TYR A 64 1.92 -8.05 -7.31
N CYS A 65 2.34 -6.81 -7.55
CA CYS A 65 2.59 -5.80 -6.52
C CYS A 65 1.32 -5.44 -5.75
N LEU A 66 0.17 -5.40 -6.45
CA LEU A 66 -1.14 -5.13 -5.84
C LEU A 66 -1.84 -6.38 -5.28
N GLU A 67 -1.24 -7.57 -5.40
CA GLU A 67 -1.86 -8.80 -4.92
C GLU A 67 -2.22 -8.82 -3.43
N PRO A 68 -1.37 -8.31 -2.51
CA PRO A 68 -1.70 -8.24 -1.09
C PRO A 68 -2.99 -7.44 -0.81
N VAL A 69 -3.22 -6.36 -1.57
CA VAL A 69 -4.38 -5.47 -1.37
C VAL A 69 -5.62 -6.01 -2.08
N ALA A 70 -5.46 -6.53 -3.29
CA ALA A 70 -6.58 -6.98 -4.09
C ALA A 70 -7.09 -8.37 -3.64
N GLY A 71 -6.24 -9.21 -3.05
CA GLY A 71 -6.68 -10.44 -2.37
C GLY A 71 -7.65 -10.16 -1.22
N GLU A 72 -7.40 -9.10 -0.44
CA GLU A 72 -8.27 -8.67 0.66
C GLU A 72 -9.64 -8.20 0.15
N LEU A 73 -9.70 -7.54 -1.01
CA LEU A 73 -10.96 -7.15 -1.64
C LEU A 73 -11.85 -8.33 -2.03
N GLN A 74 -11.24 -9.50 -2.30
CA GLN A 74 -11.98 -10.69 -2.70
C GLN A 74 -12.42 -11.55 -1.50
N GLN A 75 -11.64 -11.54 -0.42
CA GLN A 75 -11.74 -12.54 0.64
C GLN A 75 -12.19 -11.95 1.99
N CYS A 76 -12.02 -10.65 2.21
CA CYS A 76 -12.30 -10.03 3.50
C CYS A 76 -13.76 -9.58 3.65
N ASN A 77 -14.29 -9.71 4.86
CA ASN A 77 -15.64 -9.26 5.24
C ASN A 77 -15.62 -7.97 6.09
N SER A 78 -14.45 -7.37 6.32
CA SER A 78 -14.33 -6.13 7.08
C SER A 78 -14.58 -4.93 6.17
N ASP A 79 -15.71 -4.26 6.35
CA ASP A 79 -16.06 -3.04 5.60
C ASP A 79 -14.96 -1.96 5.69
N GLU A 80 -14.32 -1.86 6.86
CA GLU A 80 -13.24 -0.91 7.10
C GLU A 80 -12.00 -1.26 6.26
N LEU A 81 -11.59 -2.53 6.24
CA LEU A 81 -10.45 -2.97 5.42
C LEU A 81 -10.76 -2.80 3.93
N LEU A 82 -11.96 -3.19 3.49
CA LEU A 82 -12.40 -3.02 2.11
C LEU A 82 -12.36 -1.55 1.69
N TYR A 83 -12.84 -0.64 2.55
CA TYR A 83 -12.78 0.79 2.32
C TYR A 83 -11.33 1.28 2.19
N GLN A 84 -10.44 0.88 3.10
CA GLN A 84 -9.03 1.28 3.07
C GLN A 84 -8.33 0.77 1.80
N CYS A 85 -8.58 -0.48 1.40
CA CYS A 85 -8.02 -1.06 0.17
C CYS A 85 -8.51 -0.32 -1.08
N LEU A 86 -9.81 -0.03 -1.17
CA LEU A 86 -10.38 0.74 -2.29
C LEU A 86 -9.87 2.18 -2.31
N SER A 87 -9.72 2.82 -1.15
CA SER A 87 -9.11 4.14 -1.02
C SER A 87 -7.70 4.13 -1.60
N LEU A 88 -6.86 3.16 -1.20
CA LEU A 88 -5.48 3.06 -1.64
C LEU A 88 -5.39 2.88 -3.16
N ILE A 89 -6.21 2.00 -3.73
CA ILE A 89 -6.27 1.79 -5.19
C ILE A 89 -6.67 3.08 -5.92
N ASN A 90 -7.70 3.77 -5.43
CA ASN A 90 -8.13 5.03 -6.02
C ASN A 90 -7.05 6.11 -5.94
N GLN A 91 -6.34 6.20 -4.81
CA GLN A 91 -5.23 7.12 -4.63
C GLN A 91 -4.06 6.77 -5.57
N LEU A 92 -3.71 5.49 -5.73
CA LEU A 92 -2.71 5.06 -6.71
C LEU A 92 -3.07 5.49 -8.14
N LEU A 93 -4.34 5.38 -8.53
CA LEU A 93 -4.83 5.82 -9.84
C LEU A 93 -4.86 7.36 -10.00
N LEU A 94 -5.07 8.09 -8.91
CA LEU A 94 -5.14 9.55 -8.87
C LEU A 94 -3.74 10.18 -8.88
N PHE A 95 -2.84 9.67 -8.06
CA PHE A 95 -1.47 10.16 -7.87
C PHE A 95 -0.44 9.54 -8.83
N SER A 96 -0.87 8.65 -9.74
CA SER A 96 -0.02 8.10 -10.79
C SER A 96 0.71 9.23 -11.56
N PRO A 97 2.05 9.23 -11.61
CA PRO A 97 2.82 10.34 -12.17
C PRO A 97 2.71 10.45 -13.70
N ASN A 98 2.29 9.37 -14.37
CA ASN A 98 2.11 9.32 -15.81
C ASN A 98 1.11 8.23 -16.22
N ALA A 99 0.70 8.26 -17.49
CA ALA A 99 -0.27 7.31 -18.04
C ALA A 99 0.20 5.86 -17.96
N ILE A 100 1.51 5.59 -18.08
CA ILE A 100 2.08 4.23 -18.02
C ILE A 100 1.87 3.65 -16.62
N SER A 101 2.16 4.43 -15.58
CA SER A 101 1.99 4.03 -14.18
C SER A 101 0.53 3.71 -13.86
N LYS A 102 -0.39 4.53 -14.37
CA LYS A 102 -1.83 4.28 -14.25
C LYS A 102 -2.28 3.01 -14.97
N ILE A 103 -1.78 2.76 -16.18
CA ILE A 103 -2.05 1.54 -16.94
C ILE A 103 -1.53 0.31 -16.19
N ARG A 104 -0.35 0.39 -15.57
CA ARG A 104 0.22 -0.71 -14.76
C ARG A 104 -0.69 -1.06 -13.59
N VAL A 105 -1.12 -0.07 -12.79
CA VAL A 105 -2.08 -0.28 -11.69
C VAL A 105 -3.36 -0.94 -12.20
N GLN A 106 -3.93 -0.44 -13.30
CA GLN A 106 -5.13 -1.03 -13.90
C GLN A 106 -4.92 -2.45 -14.44
N HIS A 107 -3.74 -2.76 -14.97
CA HIS A 107 -3.41 -4.08 -15.50
C HIS A 107 -3.25 -5.09 -14.37
N GLU A 108 -2.54 -4.74 -13.30
CA GLU A 108 -2.39 -5.61 -12.13
C GLU A 108 -3.73 -5.95 -11.48
N LEU A 109 -4.65 -4.98 -11.38
CA LEU A 109 -6.00 -5.21 -10.85
C LEU A 109 -6.88 -6.11 -11.73
N LYS A 110 -6.57 -6.21 -13.04
CA LYS A 110 -7.28 -7.10 -13.98
C LYS A 110 -6.60 -8.47 -14.14
N GLY A 111 -5.34 -8.58 -13.73
CA GLY A 111 -4.50 -9.77 -13.86
C GLY A 111 -4.62 -10.76 -12.71
N GLN A 112 -5.53 -10.48 -11.77
CA GLN A 112 -5.96 -11.41 -10.72
C GLN A 112 -7.07 -12.34 -11.20
#